data_AF-A0A7Y6BT02-F1
#
_entry.id   AF-A0A7Y6BT02-F1
#
_cell.length_a   1.000
_cell.length_b   1.000
_cell.length_c   1.000
_cell.angle_alpha   90.00
_cell.angle_beta   90.00
_cell.angle_gamma   90.00
#
_symmetry.space_group_name_H-M   'P 1'
#
loop_
_entity.id
_entity.type
_entity.pdbx_description
1 polymer ?
#
loop_
_entity_poly.entity_id
_entity_poly.type
_entity_poly.pdbx_seq_one_letter_code
_entity_poly.pdbx_strand_id
1 'polypeptide(L)'
;MSRRKRRGRPVAILDARHHQAITLLAEGRLSYGEIADNIGIDRRTLHRWRMRKDFDRELRKVLARNEREWRRTMQSRLRLRTAHDMTWFFDAVGTV
;
A
#
# COMPACT_ATOMS: atom_id res chain seq x y z
N MET A 1 -31.12 23.16 24.27
CA MET A 1 -30.57 23.04 22.91
C MET A 1 -29.93 21.67 22.73
N SER A 2 -30.63 20.72 22.11
CA SER A 2 -30.20 19.32 22.01
C SER A 2 -29.24 19.14 20.85
N ARG A 3 -27.95 18.87 21.14
CA ARG A 3 -26.96 18.50 20.12
C ARG A 3 -27.41 17.19 19.46
N ARG A 4 -27.97 17.26 18.24
CA ARG A 4 -28.32 16.06 17.46
C ARG A 4 -27.06 15.21 17.28
N LYS A 5 -27.03 14.07 17.99
CA LYS A 5 -26.04 13.01 17.83
C LYS A 5 -26.07 12.59 16.36
N ARG A 6 -25.09 13.00 15.55
CA ARG A 6 -25.01 12.63 14.14
C ARG A 6 -24.93 11.11 14.11
N ARG A 7 -26.05 10.46 13.78
CA ARG A 7 -26.16 9.01 13.62
C ARG A 7 -24.99 8.58 12.74
N GLY A 8 -24.15 7.68 13.23
CA GLY A 8 -22.93 7.25 12.56
C GLY A 8 -23.27 6.91 11.11
N ARG A 9 -22.71 7.66 10.16
CA ARG A 9 -22.84 7.34 8.74
C ARG A 9 -22.39 5.88 8.59
N PRO A 10 -23.22 4.98 8.01
CA PRO A 10 -22.83 3.59 7.83
C PRO A 10 -21.45 3.56 7.20
N VAL A 11 -20.56 2.76 7.78
CA VAL A 11 -19.16 2.59 7.34
C VAL A 11 -19.23 2.26 5.86
N ALA A 12 -18.94 3.24 5.01
CA ALA A 12 -19.18 3.13 3.58
C ALA A 12 -18.41 1.93 3.05
N ILE A 13 -19.12 1.00 2.41
CA ILE A 13 -18.56 -0.16 1.71
C ILE A 13 -17.38 0.33 0.85
N LEU A 14 -16.29 -0.43 0.82
CA LEU A 14 -15.14 -0.09 -0.03
C LEU A 14 -15.62 0.08 -1.47
N ASP A 15 -15.36 1.25 -2.02
CA ASP A 15 -15.76 1.65 -3.37
C ASP A 15 -14.55 1.55 -4.32
N ALA A 16 -14.76 1.74 -5.62
CA ALA A 16 -13.71 1.67 -6.64
C ALA A 16 -12.50 2.55 -6.30
N ARG A 17 -12.73 3.75 -5.75
CA ARG A 17 -11.66 4.67 -5.33
C ARG A 17 -10.83 4.11 -4.16
N HIS A 18 -11.43 3.35 -3.25
CA HIS A 18 -10.69 2.69 -2.18
C HIS A 18 -9.77 1.60 -2.73
N HIS A 19 -10.27 0.81 -3.68
CA HIS A 19 -9.46 -0.21 -4.34
C HIS A 19 -8.30 0.39 -5.13
N GLN A 20 -8.53 1.49 -5.85
CA GLN A 20 -7.47 2.22 -6.55
C GLN A 20 -6.41 2.75 -5.58
N ALA A 21 -6.83 3.35 -4.45
CA ALA A 21 -5.91 3.79 -3.40
C ALA A 21 -5.09 2.64 -2.83
N ILE A 22 -5.71 1.48 -2.60
CA ILE A 22 -5.03 0.29 -2.09
C ILE A 22 -3.94 -0.19 -3.08
N THR A 23 -4.25 -0.22 -4.38
CA THR A 23 -3.27 -0.62 -5.41
C THR A 23 -2.07 0.32 -5.42
N LEU A 24 -2.30 1.64 -5.48
CA LEU A 24 -1.23 2.64 -5.51
C LEU A 24 -0.38 2.62 -4.22
N LEU A 25 -1.02 2.42 -3.06
CA LEU A 25 -0.31 2.24 -1.79
C LEU A 25 0.52 0.96 -1.77
N ALA A 26 0.02 -0.13 -2.36
CA ALA A 26 0.74 -1.40 -2.41
C ALA A 26 1.91 -1.38 -3.40
N GLU A 27 1.88 -0.52 -4.42
CA GLU A 27 3.02 -0.26 -5.31
C GLU A 27 4.15 0.49 -4.61
N GLY A 28 3.82 1.34 -3.62
CA GLY A 28 4.81 2.05 -2.80
C GLY A 28 5.65 3.10 -3.52
N ARG A 29 5.29 3.46 -4.76
CA ARG A 29 6.04 4.42 -5.60
C ARG A 29 5.62 5.88 -5.42
N LEU A 30 4.40 6.10 -4.97
CA LEU A 30 3.80 7.43 -4.84
C LEU A 30 3.65 7.80 -3.36
N SER A 31 3.83 9.09 -3.06
CA SER A 31 3.54 9.64 -1.75
C SER A 31 2.03 9.72 -1.50
N TYR A 32 1.64 9.86 -0.23
CA TYR A 32 0.22 10.03 0.14
C TYR A 32 -0.45 11.24 -0.52
N GLY A 33 0.30 12.31 -0.82
CA GLY A 33 -0.21 13.48 -1.53
C GLY A 33 -0.54 13.13 -2.98
N GLU A 34 0.43 12.56 -3.69
CA GLU A 34 0.27 12.17 -5.10
C GLU A 34 -0.81 11.11 -5.30
N ILE A 35 -0.95 10.15 -4.38
CA ILE A 35 -2.05 9.16 -4.41
C ILE A 35 -3.40 9.85 -4.26
N ALA A 36 -3.49 10.83 -3.36
CA ALA A 36 -4.72 11.57 -3.12
C ALA A 36 -5.10 12.41 -4.35
N ASP A 37 -4.12 13.07 -4.97
CA ASP A 37 -4.29 13.86 -6.20
C ASP A 37 -4.72 12.98 -7.37
N ASN A 38 -4.08 11.81 -7.56
CA ASN A 38 -4.40 10.85 -8.62
C ASN A 38 -5.86 10.36 -8.55
N ILE A 39 -6.39 10.19 -7.33
CA ILE A 39 -7.76 9.69 -7.09
C ILE A 39 -8.78 10.85 -6.99
N GLY A 40 -8.31 12.10 -6.90
CA GLY A 40 -9.14 13.28 -6.71
C GLY A 40 -9.78 13.34 -5.31
N ILE A 41 -9.03 13.01 -4.27
CA ILE A 41 -9.46 13.12 -2.87
C ILE A 41 -8.48 13.97 -2.06
N ASP A 42 -8.94 14.51 -0.92
CA ASP A 42 -8.04 15.17 0.03
C ASP A 42 -7.12 14.14 0.72
N ARG A 43 -5.86 14.52 0.96
CA ARG A 43 -4.88 13.72 1.71
C ARG A 43 -5.41 13.30 3.09
N ARG A 44 -6.17 14.16 3.79
CA ARG A 44 -6.75 13.79 5.10
C ARG A 44 -7.81 12.70 4.96
N THR A 45 -8.52 12.64 3.83
CA THR A 45 -9.46 11.56 3.52
C THR A 45 -8.72 10.23 3.39
N LEU A 46 -7.60 10.22 2.67
CA LEU A 46 -6.75 9.04 2.55
C LEU A 46 -6.19 8.58 3.90
N HIS A 47 -5.76 9.50 4.77
CA HIS A 47 -5.34 9.18 6.14
C HIS A 47 -6.48 8.54 6.96
N ARG A 48 -7.71 9.06 6.86
CA ARG A 48 -8.86 8.45 7.55
C ARG A 48 -9.16 7.05 7.03
N TRP A 49 -9.02 6.81 5.72
CA TRP A 49 -9.20 5.47 5.15
C TRP A 49 -8.18 4.49 5.72
N ARG A 50 -6.91 4.89 5.86
CA ARG A 50 -5.85 4.05 6.47
C ARG A 50 -6.13 3.63 7.91
N MET A 51 -6.88 4.44 8.67
CA MET A 51 -7.26 4.10 10.04
C MET A 51 -8.41 3.09 10.14
N ARG A 52 -9.11 2.81 9.03
CA ARG A 52 -10.21 1.85 9.03
C ARG A 52 -9.68 0.42 8.89
N LYS A 53 -10.19 -0.49 9.72
CA LYS A 53 -9.76 -1.90 9.76
C LYS A 53 -10.06 -2.66 8.46
N ASP A 54 -11.14 -2.33 7.78
CA ASP A 54 -11.53 -2.96 6.51
C ASP A 54 -10.57 -2.58 5.38
N PHE A 55 -10.25 -1.29 5.26
CA PHE A 55 -9.27 -0.79 4.29
C PHE A 55 -7.88 -1.38 4.54
N ASP A 56 -7.42 -1.38 5.79
CA ASP A 56 -6.11 -1.92 6.15
C ASP A 56 -6.02 -3.45 5.92
N ARG A 57 -7.12 -4.18 6.16
CA ARG A 57 -7.20 -5.61 5.85
C ARG A 57 -7.05 -5.88 4.35
N GLU A 58 -7.74 -5.13 3.50
CA GLU A 58 -7.62 -5.30 2.04
C GLU A 58 -6.22 -4.90 1.54
N LEU A 59 -5.64 -3.82 2.09
CA LEU A 59 -4.26 -3.44 1.78
C LEU A 59 -3.27 -4.55 2.12
N ARG A 60 -3.37 -5.15 3.32
CA ARG A 60 -2.51 -6.27 3.72
C ARG A 60 -2.66 -7.49 2.81
N LYS A 61 -3.88 -7.79 2.34
CA LYS A 61 -4.09 -8.89 1.37
C LYS A 61 -3.38 -8.63 0.05
N VAL A 62 -3.46 -7.41 -0.48
CA VAL A 62 -2.79 -7.03 -1.73
C VAL A 62 -1.27 -7.07 -1.56
N LEU A 63 -0.74 -6.51 -0.48
CA LEU A 63 0.69 -6.58 -0.15
C LEU A 63 1.18 -8.03 -0.06
N ALA A 64 0.48 -8.90 0.66
CA ALA A 64 0.83 -10.31 0.77
C ALA A 64 0.70 -11.08 -0.56
N ARG A 65 -0.20 -10.65 -1.46
CA ARG A 65 -0.28 -11.19 -2.83
C ARG A 65 0.95 -10.77 -3.63
N ASN A 66 1.25 -9.47 -3.65
CA ASN A 66 2.40 -8.91 -4.37
C ASN A 66 3.71 -9.52 -3.88
N GLU A 67 3.87 -9.69 -2.57
CA GLU A 67 5.06 -10.33 -1.99
C GLU A 67 5.20 -11.80 -2.39
N ARG A 68 4.09 -12.56 -2.42
CA ARG A 68 4.11 -13.95 -2.90
C ARG A 68 4.48 -14.03 -4.38
N GLU A 69 3.97 -13.13 -5.21
CA GLU A 69 4.30 -13.04 -6.63
C GLU A 69 5.76 -12.64 -6.84
N TRP A 70 6.24 -11.66 -6.08
CA TRP A 70 7.65 -11.27 -6.07
C TRP A 70 8.54 -12.42 -5.62
N ARG A 71 8.18 -13.14 -4.54
CA ARG A 71 8.93 -14.32 -4.09
C ARG A 71 8.94 -15.44 -5.14
N ARG A 72 7.82 -15.71 -5.81
CA ARG A 72 7.77 -16.72 -6.89
C ARG A 72 8.67 -16.32 -8.05
N THR A 73 8.54 -15.09 -8.55
CA THR A 73 9.34 -14.59 -9.67
C THR A 73 10.81 -14.44 -9.31
N MET A 74 11.13 -14.00 -8.09
CA MET A 74 12.51 -13.91 -7.60
C MET A 74 13.11 -15.26 -7.29
N GLN A 75 12.38 -16.26 -6.77
CA GLN A 75 12.89 -17.62 -6.64
C GLN A 75 13.20 -18.24 -8.02
N SER A 76 12.39 -17.94 -9.03
CA SER A 76 12.70 -18.29 -10.41
C SER A 76 13.97 -17.60 -10.94
N ARG A 77 14.25 -16.36 -10.51
CA ARG A 77 15.48 -15.61 -10.87
C ARG A 77 16.71 -15.99 -10.03
N LEU A 78 16.53 -16.32 -8.75
CA LEU A 78 17.59 -16.67 -7.79
C LEU A 78 18.21 -18.05 -8.06
N ARG A 79 17.49 -18.95 -8.75
CA ARG A 79 18.12 -20.15 -9.32
C ARG A 79 19.21 -19.85 -10.36
N LEU A 80 19.26 -18.61 -10.89
CA LEU A 80 20.26 -18.17 -11.89
C LEU A 80 21.30 -17.19 -11.32
N ARG A 81 21.25 -16.86 -10.01
CA ARG A 81 21.96 -15.70 -9.46
C ARG A 81 22.58 -15.99 -8.10
N THR A 82 23.31 -17.11 -8.01
CA THR A 82 23.91 -17.59 -6.76
C THR A 82 25.15 -16.75 -6.42
N ALA A 83 25.15 -16.19 -5.22
CA ALA A 83 26.30 -15.64 -4.47
C ALA A 83 27.00 -14.36 -4.97
N HIS A 84 27.20 -14.13 -6.27
CA HIS A 84 28.11 -13.05 -6.72
C HIS A 84 27.49 -11.64 -6.72
N ASP A 85 26.16 -11.52 -6.81
CA ASP A 85 25.47 -10.22 -6.94
C ASP A 85 25.12 -9.55 -5.59
N MET A 86 25.20 -10.28 -4.48
CA MET A 86 24.90 -9.69 -3.16
C MET A 86 26.01 -8.75 -2.68
N THR A 87 27.25 -8.96 -3.14
CA THR A 87 28.40 -8.10 -2.84
C THR A 87 28.28 -6.71 -3.45
N TRP A 88 27.75 -6.57 -4.66
CA TRP A 88 27.60 -5.26 -5.31
C TRP A 88 26.54 -4.38 -4.64
N PHE A 89 25.45 -4.97 -4.15
CA PHE A 89 24.41 -4.19 -3.47
C PHE A 89 24.95 -3.56 -2.18
N PHE A 90 25.75 -4.26 -1.38
CA PHE A 90 26.32 -3.68 -0.15
C PHE A 90 27.47 -2.69 -0.40
N ASP A 91 28.30 -2.91 -1.43
CA ASP A 91 29.34 -1.94 -1.82
C ASP A 91 28.76 -0.64 -2.42
N ALA A 92 27.63 -0.72 -3.14
CA ALA A 92 27.04 0.44 -3.81
C ALA A 92 26.25 1.39 -2.88
N VAL A 93 25.79 0.94 -1.70
CA VAL A 93 25.07 1.81 -0.73
C VAL A 93 25.94 2.38 0.39
N GLY A 94 27.24 2.05 0.43
CA GLY A 94 28.23 2.78 1.24
C GLY A 94 27.82 3.01 2.70
N THR A 95 27.51 1.96 3.44
CA THR A 95 27.46 2.02 4.91
C THR A 95 28.73 1.39 5.48
N VAL A 96 29.51 2.24 6.16
CA VAL A 96 30.84 2.05 6.79
C VAL A 96 31.09 0.67 7.40
#